data_AF-A0A521G8U4-F1
#
_entry.id   AF-A0A521G8U4-F1
#
_cell.length_a   1.000
_cell.length_b   1.000
_cell.length_c   1.000
_cell.angle_alpha   90.00
_cell.angle_beta   90.00
_cell.angle_gamma   90.00
#
_symmetry.space_group_name_H-M   'P 1'
#
loop_
_entity.id
_entity.type
_entity.pdbx_description
1 polymer ?
#
loop_
_entity_poly.entity_id
_entity_poly.type
_entity_poly.pdbx_seq_one_letter_code
_entity_poly.pdbx_strand_id
1 'polypeptide(L)'
;MNRRDALLRVATLVGTTMSLPALADTLERSAALRDSTGKPVLFSADQDATVAELAETIIPTTKTPGAKAAKVNEIIDVVLKDCYKAEDQQRFLEGLAQTNKLSQDAYGKAFVGLDANQRIEIVKKLEAEAKQQKAEMNKPVANGGQQDVQVPKEQKKFTPFFTMLKDLTLMGYFTSEIGATQALEYVAVPGRFDGCVPLKPGQKAWAI
;
A
#
# COMPACT_ATOMS: atom_id res chain seq x y z
N MET A 1 -16.76 -45.95 24.09
CA MET A 1 -15.90 -44.79 23.77
C MET A 1 -14.54 -45.32 23.31
N ASN A 2 -14.20 -45.21 22.03
CA ASN A 2 -12.98 -45.80 21.47
C ASN A 2 -11.76 -44.92 21.78
N ARG A 3 -10.72 -45.49 22.39
CA ARG A 3 -9.48 -44.77 22.76
C ARG A 3 -8.80 -44.09 21.57
N ARG A 4 -8.98 -44.64 20.35
CA ARG A 4 -8.50 -44.04 19.10
C ARG A 4 -9.21 -42.72 18.76
N ASP A 5 -10.53 -42.65 18.94
CA ASP A 5 -11.30 -41.45 18.64
C ASP A 5 -11.00 -40.33 19.64
N ALA A 6 -10.71 -40.68 20.90
CA ALA A 6 -10.28 -39.72 21.91
C ALA A 6 -8.90 -39.14 21.59
N LEU A 7 -7.95 -39.96 21.17
CA LEU A 7 -6.61 -39.50 20.76
C LEU A 7 -6.66 -38.63 19.49
N LEU A 8 -7.48 -38.98 18.50
CA LEU A 8 -7.67 -38.16 17.30
C LEU A 8 -8.27 -36.79 17.62
N ARG A 9 -9.22 -36.73 18.57
CA ARG A 9 -9.86 -35.47 19.00
C ARG A 9 -8.92 -34.58 19.82
N VAL A 10 -8.08 -35.16 20.67
CA VAL A 10 -7.06 -34.40 21.41
C VAL A 10 -5.96 -33.89 20.47
N ALA A 11 -5.51 -34.70 19.52
CA ALA A 11 -4.52 -34.28 18.52
C ALA A 11 -5.03 -33.15 17.61
N THR A 12 -6.32 -33.18 17.23
CA THR A 12 -6.94 -32.11 16.44
C THR A 12 -7.16 -30.82 17.25
N LEU A 13 -7.40 -30.90 18.56
CA LEU A 13 -7.51 -29.72 19.44
C LEU A 13 -6.16 -29.06 19.74
N VAL A 14 -5.08 -29.84 19.88
CA VAL A 14 -3.72 -29.31 20.08
C VAL A 14 -3.12 -28.80 18.76
N GLY A 15 -3.39 -29.46 17.64
CA GLY A 15 -2.92 -29.01 16.32
C GLY A 15 -3.55 -27.71 15.83
N THR A 16 -4.74 -27.36 16.33
CA THR A 16 -5.46 -26.13 15.94
C THR A 16 -5.02 -24.89 16.75
N THR A 17 -4.46 -25.04 17.95
CA THR A 17 -3.99 -23.89 18.75
C THR A 17 -2.60 -23.40 18.36
N MET A 18 -1.76 -24.25 17.75
CA MET A 18 -0.40 -23.87 17.34
C MET A 18 -0.31 -23.20 15.95
N SER A 19 -1.35 -23.29 15.11
CA SER A 19 -1.32 -22.74 13.74
C SER A 19 -1.77 -21.28 13.63
N LEU A 20 -2.47 -20.75 14.64
CA LEU A 20 -2.94 -19.36 14.67
C LEU A 20 -1.85 -18.32 15.00
N PRO A 21 -0.88 -18.57 15.93
CA PRO A 21 0.19 -17.60 16.19
C PRO A 21 1.12 -17.39 15.00
N ALA A 22 1.34 -18.41 14.16
CA ALA A 22 2.30 -18.34 13.06
C ALA A 22 1.95 -17.30 11.98
N LEU A 23 0.67 -16.92 11.82
CA LEU A 23 0.25 -15.88 10.88
C LEU A 23 0.27 -14.47 11.49
N ALA A 24 0.13 -14.36 12.82
CA ALA A 24 0.32 -13.09 13.53
C ALA A 24 1.82 -12.75 13.68
N ASP A 25 2.66 -13.77 13.93
CA ASP A 25 4.11 -13.64 14.06
C ASP A 25 4.78 -13.11 12.77
N THR A 26 4.23 -13.38 11.59
CA THR A 26 4.86 -12.91 10.34
C THR A 26 4.79 -11.40 10.15
N LEU A 27 3.65 -10.78 10.51
CA LEU A 27 3.46 -9.33 10.40
C LEU A 27 4.30 -8.57 11.44
N GLU A 28 4.34 -9.08 12.67
CA GLU A 28 5.18 -8.50 13.72
C GLU A 28 6.67 -8.65 13.39
N ARG A 29 7.07 -9.72 12.70
CA ARG A 29 8.47 -9.97 12.38
C ARG A 29 9.07 -8.96 11.42
N SER A 30 8.41 -8.58 10.33
CA SER A 30 9.01 -7.62 9.39
C SER A 30 9.07 -6.22 10.00
N ALA A 31 8.02 -5.80 10.71
CA ALA A 31 8.00 -4.54 11.45
C ALA A 31 9.11 -4.49 12.52
N ALA A 32 9.25 -5.56 13.32
CA ALA A 32 10.30 -5.67 14.33
C ALA A 32 11.72 -5.72 13.71
N LEU A 33 11.90 -6.40 12.57
CA LEU A 33 13.17 -6.41 11.85
C LEU A 33 13.52 -5.01 11.33
N ARG A 34 12.57 -4.29 10.75
CA ARG A 34 12.79 -2.93 10.28
C ARG A 34 13.15 -1.99 11.42
N ASP A 35 12.40 -2.03 12.52
CA ASP A 35 12.63 -1.18 13.70
C ASP A 35 14.00 -1.47 14.35
N SER A 36 14.34 -2.74 14.55
CA SER A 36 15.60 -3.14 15.18
C SER A 36 16.84 -2.90 14.31
N THR A 37 16.72 -3.02 12.98
CA THR A 37 17.87 -2.87 12.06
C THR A 37 17.98 -1.48 11.46
N GLY A 38 16.90 -0.70 11.47
CA GLY A 38 16.78 0.56 10.74
C GLY A 38 16.88 0.42 9.22
N LYS A 39 16.70 -0.79 8.68
CA LYS A 39 16.87 -1.10 7.26
C LYS A 39 15.58 -1.63 6.65
N PRO A 40 15.36 -1.40 5.33
CA PRO A 40 14.22 -1.99 4.65
C PRO A 40 14.30 -3.52 4.60
N VAL A 41 13.14 -4.16 4.59
CA VAL A 41 12.96 -5.61 4.59
C VAL A 41 12.76 -6.14 3.17
N LEU A 42 11.97 -5.44 2.34
CA LEU A 42 11.73 -5.79 0.94
C LEU A 42 12.58 -4.95 -0.01
N PHE A 43 12.68 -3.65 0.24
CA PHE A 43 13.38 -2.72 -0.64
C PHE A 43 14.91 -2.75 -0.49
N SER A 44 15.62 -2.35 -1.55
CA SER A 44 16.98 -1.83 -1.39
C SER A 44 16.97 -0.43 -0.77
N ALA A 45 18.11 0.06 -0.30
CA ALA A 45 18.22 1.42 0.25
C ALA A 45 17.80 2.50 -0.78
N ASP A 46 18.19 2.34 -2.04
CA ASP A 46 17.83 3.28 -3.11
C ASP A 46 16.33 3.22 -3.46
N GLN A 47 15.74 2.03 -3.42
CA GLN A 47 14.31 1.83 -3.62
C GLN A 47 13.50 2.47 -2.49
N ASP A 48 13.92 2.26 -1.24
CA ASP A 48 13.28 2.87 -0.07
C ASP A 48 13.33 4.41 -0.12
N ALA A 49 14.48 4.98 -0.49
CA ALA A 49 14.63 6.41 -0.73
C ALA A 49 13.73 6.92 -1.87
N THR A 50 13.58 6.13 -2.94
CA THR A 50 12.68 6.48 -4.05
C THR A 50 11.22 6.47 -3.60
N VAL A 51 10.80 5.46 -2.82
CA VAL A 51 9.44 5.39 -2.24
C VAL A 51 9.20 6.57 -1.30
N ALA A 52 10.19 6.96 -0.49
CA ALA A 52 10.11 8.11 0.39
C ALA A 52 9.87 9.42 -0.39
N GLU A 53 10.61 9.68 -1.46
CA GLU A 53 10.41 10.88 -2.29
C GLU A 53 9.09 10.83 -3.08
N LEU A 54 8.67 9.65 -3.55
CA LEU A 54 7.39 9.46 -4.22
C LEU A 54 6.22 9.77 -3.26
N ALA A 55 6.26 9.20 -2.06
CA ALA A 55 5.25 9.42 -1.03
C ALA A 55 5.20 10.90 -0.61
N GLU A 56 6.36 11.56 -0.43
CA GLU A 56 6.41 13.01 -0.16
C GLU A 56 5.83 13.83 -1.31
N THR A 57 6.04 13.41 -2.55
CA THR A 57 5.48 14.14 -3.69
C THR A 57 3.95 14.04 -3.73
N ILE A 58 3.38 12.92 -3.25
CA ILE A 58 1.92 12.73 -3.14
C ILE A 58 1.34 13.50 -1.95
N ILE A 59 1.99 13.44 -0.79
CA ILE A 59 1.59 14.17 0.43
C ILE A 59 2.79 14.98 0.95
N PRO A 60 3.04 16.17 0.37
CA PRO A 60 4.18 16.99 0.76
C PRO A 60 3.93 17.69 2.09
N THR A 61 5.03 18.04 2.76
CA THR A 61 4.97 18.92 3.92
C THR A 61 4.36 20.27 3.54
N THR A 62 3.32 20.67 4.25
CA THR A 62 2.66 21.97 4.10
C THR A 62 2.51 22.64 5.47
N LYS A 63 1.29 22.82 5.97
CA LYS A 63 1.02 23.21 7.37
C LYS A 63 1.16 22.02 8.33
N THR A 64 1.15 20.81 7.79
CA THR A 64 1.36 19.55 8.51
C THR A 64 2.57 18.83 7.92
N PRO A 65 3.31 18.04 8.73
CA PRO A 65 4.42 17.25 8.23
C PRO A 65 3.97 16.26 7.14
N GLY A 66 4.77 16.10 6.10
CA GLY A 66 4.48 15.26 4.93
C GLY A 66 4.72 13.76 5.15
N ALA A 67 4.59 12.99 4.08
CA ALA A 67 4.71 11.53 4.12
C ALA A 67 6.08 11.01 4.58
N LYS A 68 7.18 11.71 4.29
CA LYS A 68 8.51 11.33 4.82
C LYS A 68 8.60 11.50 6.31
N ALA A 69 8.05 12.59 6.85
CA ALA A 69 7.99 12.81 8.28
C ALA A 69 7.13 11.74 8.98
N ALA A 70 6.06 11.29 8.31
CA ALA A 70 5.22 10.19 8.73
C ALA A 70 5.79 8.78 8.42
N LYS A 71 7.04 8.69 7.93
CA LYS A 71 7.72 7.41 7.66
C LYS A 71 6.92 6.47 6.75
N VAL A 72 6.20 7.02 5.78
CA VAL A 72 5.29 6.25 4.93
C VAL A 72 6.02 5.19 4.10
N ASN A 73 7.26 5.43 3.69
CA ASN A 73 8.11 4.41 3.05
C ASN A 73 8.30 3.17 3.94
N GLU A 74 8.42 3.35 5.26
CA GLU A 74 8.64 2.25 6.20
C GLU A 74 7.44 1.31 6.27
N ILE A 75 6.23 1.88 6.36
CA ILE A 75 5.01 1.07 6.40
C ILE A 75 4.71 0.43 5.04
N ILE A 76 5.02 1.10 3.92
CA ILE A 76 4.85 0.53 2.57
C ILE A 76 5.73 -0.73 2.41
N ASP A 77 6.97 -0.68 2.85
CA ASP A 77 7.92 -1.80 2.80
C ASP A 77 7.40 -3.03 3.58
N VAL A 78 6.98 -2.81 4.83
CA VAL A 78 6.40 -3.85 5.71
C VAL A 78 5.11 -4.42 5.13
N VAL A 79 4.18 -3.56 4.72
CA VAL A 79 2.87 -3.99 4.20
C VAL A 79 3.02 -4.75 2.89
N LEU A 80 3.86 -4.30 1.97
CA LEU A 80 4.11 -5.05 0.73
C LEU A 80 4.75 -6.41 1.03
N LYS A 81 5.69 -6.44 1.96
CA LYS A 81 6.43 -7.66 2.32
C LYS A 81 5.52 -8.75 2.91
N ASP A 82 4.52 -8.38 3.70
CA ASP A 82 3.72 -9.34 4.47
C ASP A 82 2.27 -9.50 3.98
N CYS A 83 1.69 -8.48 3.35
CA CYS A 83 0.29 -8.49 2.93
C CYS A 83 0.10 -8.72 1.42
N TYR A 84 1.15 -8.61 0.61
CA TYR A 84 1.06 -8.75 -0.85
C TYR A 84 1.73 -10.03 -1.34
N LYS A 85 1.22 -10.57 -2.45
CA LYS A 85 1.80 -11.74 -3.12
C LYS A 85 3.10 -11.37 -3.83
N ALA A 86 3.95 -12.36 -4.07
CA ALA A 86 5.24 -12.17 -4.73
C ALA A 86 5.11 -11.50 -6.11
N GLU A 87 4.04 -11.79 -6.86
CA GLU A 87 3.80 -11.17 -8.16
C GLU A 87 3.51 -9.67 -8.06
N ASP A 88 2.81 -9.25 -7.01
CA ASP A 88 2.50 -7.84 -6.77
C ASP A 88 3.71 -7.09 -6.18
N GLN A 89 4.49 -7.75 -5.31
CA GLN A 89 5.78 -7.23 -4.84
C GLN A 89 6.72 -6.98 -6.02
N GLN A 90 6.89 -7.97 -6.90
CA GLN A 90 7.74 -7.85 -8.08
C GLN A 90 7.27 -6.72 -9.01
N ARG A 91 5.96 -6.61 -9.27
CA ARG A 91 5.40 -5.51 -10.06
C ARG A 91 5.68 -4.15 -9.43
N PHE A 92 5.64 -4.06 -8.10
CA PHE A 92 5.97 -2.82 -7.39
C PHE A 92 7.44 -2.44 -7.59
N LEU A 93 8.36 -3.39 -7.44
CA LEU A 93 9.80 -3.17 -7.66
C LEU A 93 10.11 -2.79 -9.12
N GLU A 94 9.44 -3.42 -10.08
CA GLU A 94 9.53 -3.05 -11.49
C GLU A 94 9.02 -1.63 -11.74
N GLY A 95 7.93 -1.22 -11.08
CA GLY A 95 7.42 0.15 -11.13
C GLY A 95 8.42 1.18 -10.58
N LEU A 96 9.16 0.85 -9.52
CA LEU A 96 10.25 1.70 -9.02
C LEU A 96 11.40 1.82 -10.03
N ALA A 97 11.79 0.70 -10.67
CA ALA A 97 12.81 0.72 -11.71
C ALA A 97 12.36 1.55 -12.93
N GLN A 98 11.11 1.42 -13.36
CA GLN A 98 10.52 2.22 -14.43
C GLN A 98 10.48 3.70 -14.07
N THR A 99 10.14 4.05 -12.83
CA THR A 99 10.14 5.44 -12.35
C THR A 99 11.53 6.07 -12.46
N ASN A 100 12.57 5.35 -12.05
CA ASN A 100 13.94 5.82 -12.19
C ASN A 100 14.35 5.95 -13.66
N LYS A 101 13.99 4.99 -14.51
CA LYS A 101 14.23 5.07 -15.95
C LYS A 101 13.55 6.30 -16.56
N LEU A 102 12.27 6.53 -16.27
CA LEU A 102 11.52 7.71 -16.75
C LEU A 102 12.18 9.03 -16.31
N SER A 103 12.69 9.07 -15.08
CA SER A 103 13.40 10.23 -14.54
C SER A 103 14.72 10.48 -15.28
N GLN A 104 15.43 9.39 -15.58
CA GLN A 104 16.72 9.42 -16.26
C GLN A 104 16.56 9.79 -17.74
N ASP A 105 15.53 9.26 -18.41
CA ASP A 105 15.20 9.59 -19.79
C ASP A 105 14.72 11.05 -19.93
N ALA A 106 13.98 11.57 -18.95
CA ALA A 106 13.44 12.93 -19.00
C ALA A 106 14.42 14.02 -18.55
N TYR A 107 15.27 13.74 -17.56
CA TYR A 107 16.12 14.76 -16.92
C TYR A 107 17.58 14.33 -16.67
N GLY A 108 17.97 13.12 -17.09
CA GLY A 108 19.33 12.60 -16.89
C GLY A 108 19.70 12.25 -15.45
N LYS A 109 18.71 12.19 -14.55
CA LYS A 109 18.90 11.95 -13.11
C LYS A 109 17.99 10.83 -12.60
N ALA A 110 18.43 10.12 -11.56
CA ALA A 110 17.53 9.25 -10.80
C ALA A 110 16.42 10.08 -10.12
N PHE A 111 15.27 9.46 -9.83
CA PHE A 111 14.09 10.15 -9.30
C PHE A 111 14.40 10.94 -8.02
N VAL A 112 15.18 10.34 -7.11
CA VAL A 112 15.60 10.98 -5.85
C VAL A 112 16.38 12.29 -6.08
N GLY A 113 17.13 12.38 -7.18
CA GLY A 113 17.91 13.56 -7.55
C GLY A 113 17.16 14.65 -8.32
N LEU A 114 15.88 14.44 -8.62
CA LEU A 114 15.02 15.44 -9.25
C LEU A 114 14.63 16.55 -8.28
N ASP A 115 14.38 17.75 -8.79
CA ASP A 115 13.76 18.81 -7.99
C ASP A 115 12.23 18.61 -7.83
N ALA A 116 11.60 19.42 -6.99
CA ALA A 116 10.18 19.27 -6.67
C ALA A 116 9.26 19.34 -7.91
N ASN A 117 9.52 20.24 -8.85
CA ASN A 117 8.70 20.37 -10.05
C ASN A 117 8.90 19.17 -10.98
N GLN A 118 10.15 18.74 -11.16
CA GLN A 118 10.48 17.55 -11.94
C GLN A 118 9.83 16.28 -11.37
N ARG A 119 9.83 16.11 -10.04
CA ARG A 119 9.15 14.98 -9.38
C ARG A 119 7.65 15.00 -9.63
N ILE A 120 7.01 16.17 -9.53
CA ILE A 120 5.57 16.33 -9.81
C ILE A 120 5.26 15.93 -11.27
N GLU A 121 6.11 16.30 -12.23
CA GLU A 121 5.91 15.92 -13.64
C GLU A 121 6.00 14.41 -13.86
N ILE A 122 7.00 13.74 -13.26
CA ILE A 122 7.09 12.27 -13.31
C ILE A 122 5.89 11.60 -12.64
N VAL A 123 5.49 12.05 -11.46
CA VAL A 123 4.34 11.50 -10.72
C VAL A 123 3.04 11.64 -11.53
N LYS A 124 2.84 12.78 -12.21
CA LYS A 124 1.68 12.96 -13.11
C LYS A 124 1.69 12.01 -14.31
N LYS A 125 2.87 11.71 -14.88
CA LYS A 125 3.00 10.71 -15.96
C LYS A 125 2.63 9.32 -15.46
N LEU A 126 3.16 8.91 -14.30
CA LEU A 126 2.83 7.63 -13.68
C LEU A 126 1.33 7.50 -13.38
N GLU A 127 0.68 8.58 -12.92
CA GLU A 127 -0.77 8.59 -12.70
C GLU A 127 -1.56 8.40 -14.00
N ALA A 128 -1.16 9.10 -15.07
CA ALA A 128 -1.77 8.98 -16.38
C ALA A 128 -1.63 7.55 -16.94
N GLU A 129 -0.43 6.96 -16.85
CA GLU A 129 -0.15 5.58 -17.26
C GLU A 129 -1.00 4.58 -16.46
N ALA A 130 -1.08 4.73 -15.14
CA ALA A 130 -1.92 3.85 -14.32
C ALA A 130 -3.41 3.97 -14.64
N LYS A 131 -3.89 5.16 -14.99
CA LYS A 131 -5.27 5.38 -15.46
C LYS A 131 -5.52 4.67 -16.79
N GLN A 132 -4.55 4.72 -17.72
CA GLN A 132 -4.63 4.01 -18.99
C GLN A 132 -4.63 2.49 -18.78
N GLN A 133 -3.70 1.95 -17.98
CA GLN A 133 -3.65 0.52 -17.65
C GLN A 133 -4.99 0.04 -17.05
N LYS A 134 -5.56 0.79 -16.10
CA LYS A 134 -6.89 0.51 -15.53
C LYS A 134 -7.99 0.52 -16.59
N ALA A 135 -7.99 1.52 -17.49
CA ALA A 135 -8.99 1.62 -18.54
C ALA A 135 -8.91 0.44 -19.51
N GLU A 136 -7.70 0.02 -19.89
CA GLU A 136 -7.47 -1.13 -20.76
C GLU A 136 -7.93 -2.44 -20.13
N MET A 137 -7.66 -2.66 -18.85
CA MET A 137 -8.13 -3.84 -18.10
C MET A 137 -9.65 -3.86 -17.90
N ASN A 138 -10.32 -2.72 -18.01
CA ASN A 138 -11.76 -2.58 -17.87
C ASN A 138 -12.51 -2.60 -19.21
N LYS A 139 -11.81 -2.68 -20.35
CA LYS A 139 -12.48 -2.80 -21.65
C LYS A 139 -13.27 -4.11 -21.71
N PRO A 140 -14.58 -4.08 -22.03
CA PRO A 140 -15.34 -5.30 -22.21
C PRO A 140 -14.71 -6.11 -23.34
N VAL A 141 -14.51 -7.42 -23.11
CA VAL A 141 -14.07 -8.34 -24.15
C VAL A 141 -15.14 -8.31 -25.25
N ALA A 142 -14.79 -7.79 -26.43
CA ALA A 142 -15.69 -7.70 -27.57
C ALA A 142 -15.90 -9.09 -28.18
N ASN A 143 -16.66 -9.95 -27.49
CA ASN A 143 -17.22 -11.16 -28.07
C ASN A 143 -18.72 -10.95 -28.22
N GLY A 144 -19.13 -10.57 -29.43
CA GLY A 144 -20.53 -10.57 -29.83
C GLY A 144 -21.08 -11.99 -29.82
N GLY A 145 -22.32 -12.14 -29.33
CA GLY A 145 -23.08 -13.38 -29.39
C GLY A 145 -23.49 -13.90 -28.03
N GLN A 146 -24.79 -13.89 -27.76
CA GLN A 146 -25.41 -14.71 -26.72
C GLN A 146 -25.12 -16.19 -27.02
N GLN A 147 -24.47 -16.90 -26.10
CA GLN A 147 -24.53 -18.37 -25.95
C GLN A 147 -23.62 -18.76 -24.78
N ASP A 148 -24.20 -19.05 -23.61
CA ASP A 148 -23.62 -19.82 -22.50
C ASP A 148 -22.08 -19.89 -22.47
N VAL A 149 -21.44 -18.73 -22.30
CA VAL A 149 -19.99 -18.61 -22.37
C VAL A 149 -19.42 -18.90 -20.99
N GLN A 150 -18.88 -20.12 -20.84
CA GLN A 150 -17.84 -20.38 -19.85
C GLN A 150 -16.83 -19.24 -19.93
N VAL A 151 -16.78 -18.42 -18.88
CA VAL A 151 -15.93 -17.24 -18.78
C VAL A 151 -14.53 -17.62 -19.27
N PRO A 152 -14.00 -17.00 -20.35
CA PRO A 152 -12.66 -17.28 -20.80
C PRO A 152 -11.70 -17.06 -19.63
N LYS A 153 -10.91 -18.09 -19.32
CA LYS A 153 -9.94 -18.12 -18.23
C LYS A 153 -9.11 -16.84 -18.17
N GLU A 154 -9.23 -16.15 -17.03
CA GLU A 154 -8.30 -15.17 -16.45
C GLU A 154 -7.55 -14.24 -17.41
N GLN A 155 -8.20 -13.15 -17.83
CA GLN A 155 -7.45 -11.90 -17.92
C GLN A 155 -7.09 -11.52 -16.49
N LYS A 156 -5.85 -11.81 -16.06
CA LYS A 156 -5.36 -11.45 -14.72
C LYS A 156 -5.43 -9.94 -14.54
N LYS A 157 -6.55 -9.47 -13.98
CA LYS A 157 -6.70 -8.10 -13.52
C LYS A 157 -5.65 -7.86 -12.44
N PHE A 158 -4.91 -6.78 -12.57
CA PHE A 158 -3.90 -6.40 -11.60
C PHE A 158 -4.00 -4.93 -11.24
N THR A 159 -3.43 -4.56 -10.09
CA THR A 159 -3.37 -3.16 -9.67
C THR A 159 -2.13 -2.51 -10.26
N PRO A 160 -2.26 -1.43 -11.07
CA PRO A 160 -1.10 -0.68 -11.54
C PRO A 160 -0.21 -0.21 -10.41
N PHE A 161 1.10 -0.18 -10.65
CA PHE A 161 2.11 0.26 -9.68
C PHE A 161 1.73 1.58 -8.99
N PHE A 162 1.46 2.64 -9.78
CA PHE A 162 1.17 3.95 -9.20
C PHE A 162 -0.14 3.97 -8.39
N THR A 163 -1.14 3.16 -8.77
CA THR A 163 -2.34 3.00 -7.94
C THR A 163 -1.98 2.40 -6.59
N MET A 164 -1.23 1.30 -6.59
CA MET A 164 -0.82 0.63 -5.35
C MET A 164 0.00 1.55 -4.46
N LEU A 165 0.98 2.27 -5.02
CA LEU A 165 1.79 3.27 -4.32
C LEU A 165 0.91 4.36 -3.70
N LYS A 166 -0.02 4.94 -4.48
CA LYS A 166 -0.91 6.02 -4.01
C LYS A 166 -1.83 5.56 -2.89
N ASP A 167 -2.45 4.39 -3.06
CA ASP A 167 -3.35 3.81 -2.07
C ASP A 167 -2.61 3.50 -0.77
N LEU A 168 -1.42 2.90 -0.86
CA LEU A 168 -0.59 2.62 0.31
C LEU A 168 -0.02 3.90 0.95
N THR A 169 0.26 4.95 0.16
CA THR A 169 0.71 6.25 0.68
C THR A 169 -0.40 6.93 1.50
N LEU A 170 -1.62 6.95 0.96
CA LEU A 170 -2.78 7.48 1.66
C LEU A 170 -3.07 6.70 2.93
N MET A 171 -3.10 5.37 2.83
CA MET A 171 -3.30 4.48 3.97
C MET A 171 -2.23 4.74 5.04
N GLY A 172 -0.95 4.65 4.68
CA GLY A 172 0.16 4.80 5.61
C GLY A 172 0.23 6.18 6.26
N TYR A 173 -0.10 7.25 5.52
CA TYR A 173 -0.13 8.59 6.09
C TYR A 173 -1.28 8.77 7.08
N PHE A 174 -2.52 8.43 6.69
CA PHE A 174 -3.69 8.68 7.52
C PHE A 174 -3.86 7.71 8.70
N THR A 175 -3.12 6.59 8.72
CA THR A 175 -3.00 5.74 9.92
C THR A 175 -1.80 6.08 10.80
N SER A 176 -0.92 6.99 10.37
CA SER A 176 0.19 7.49 11.19
C SER A 176 -0.30 8.47 12.26
N GLU A 177 0.48 8.64 13.33
CA GLU A 177 0.20 9.66 14.36
C GLU A 177 0.10 11.06 13.75
N ILE A 178 1.01 11.41 12.83
CA ILE A 178 1.00 12.71 12.13
C ILE A 178 -0.30 12.89 11.34
N GLY A 179 -0.72 11.88 10.56
CA GLY A 179 -1.94 11.95 9.78
C GLY A 179 -3.18 12.03 10.67
N ALA A 180 -3.28 11.17 11.68
CA ALA A 180 -4.45 11.09 12.54
C ALA A 180 -4.64 12.31 13.46
N THR A 181 -3.54 12.87 14.00
CA THR A 181 -3.61 13.93 15.03
C THR A 181 -3.33 15.33 14.49
N GLN A 182 -2.53 15.45 13.43
CA GLN A 182 -2.13 16.76 12.88
C GLN A 182 -2.85 17.08 11.57
N ALA A 183 -2.98 16.12 10.65
CA ALA A 183 -3.72 16.33 9.41
C ALA A 183 -5.24 16.20 9.59
N LEU A 184 -5.67 15.29 10.47
CA LEU A 184 -7.06 15.05 10.84
C LEU A 184 -7.33 15.52 12.28
N GLU A 185 -8.61 15.52 12.65
CA GLU A 185 -9.07 15.73 14.03
C GLU A 185 -9.28 14.37 14.70
N TYR A 186 -8.34 13.96 15.55
CA TYR A 186 -8.40 12.67 16.23
C TYR A 186 -9.48 12.64 17.31
N VAL A 187 -10.36 11.65 17.24
CA VAL A 187 -11.41 11.39 18.23
C VAL A 187 -11.15 10.02 18.86
N ALA A 188 -10.45 10.00 19.99
CA ALA A 188 -10.02 8.76 20.64
C ALA A 188 -11.16 7.80 21.02
N VAL A 189 -12.35 8.34 21.31
CA VAL A 189 -13.54 7.56 21.62
C VAL A 189 -14.72 8.13 20.83
N PRO A 190 -14.97 7.64 19.60
CA PRO A 190 -16.15 8.03 18.84
C PRO A 190 -17.37 7.48 19.57
N GLY A 191 -18.10 8.35 20.26
CA GLY A 191 -19.29 7.99 21.03
C GLY A 191 -20.45 7.59 20.11
N ARG A 192 -21.52 8.40 20.10
CA ARG A 192 -22.65 8.15 19.21
C ARG A 192 -22.27 8.47 17.75
N PHE A 193 -22.72 7.64 16.82
CA PHE A 193 -22.65 7.97 15.40
C PHE A 193 -23.65 9.06 15.05
N ASP A 194 -23.15 10.22 14.60
CA ASP A 194 -23.96 11.33 14.08
C ASP A 194 -23.77 11.43 12.57
N GLY A 195 -24.71 10.87 11.80
CA GLY A 195 -24.60 10.80 10.33
C GLY A 195 -24.71 12.15 9.60
N CYS A 196 -25.15 13.21 10.28
CA CYS A 196 -25.24 14.55 9.71
C CYS A 196 -24.76 15.58 10.74
N VAL A 197 -23.50 15.99 10.62
CA VAL A 197 -22.90 17.04 11.46
C VAL A 197 -22.57 18.24 10.57
N PRO A 198 -23.01 19.46 10.92
CA PRO A 198 -22.65 20.65 10.15
C PRO A 198 -21.14 20.89 10.23
N LEU A 199 -20.46 20.96 9.09
CA LEU A 199 -19.03 21.26 9.01
C LEU A 199 -18.78 22.77 9.12
N LYS A 200 -17.88 23.17 10.01
CA LYS A 200 -17.39 24.56 10.05
C LYS A 200 -16.44 24.81 8.88
N PRO A 201 -16.40 26.03 8.31
CA PRO A 201 -15.42 26.39 7.29
C PRO A 201 -13.99 26.12 7.78
N GLY A 202 -13.21 25.34 7.02
CA GLY A 202 -11.82 25.02 7.36
C GLY A 202 -11.63 23.94 8.43
N GLN A 203 -12.70 23.28 8.87
CA GLN A 203 -12.61 22.16 9.81
C GLN A 203 -11.90 20.96 9.16
N LYS A 204 -11.01 20.31 9.92
CA LYS A 204 -10.37 19.06 9.51
C LYS A 204 -11.40 17.92 9.47
N ALA A 205 -11.16 16.94 8.60
CA ALA A 205 -11.87 15.68 8.67
C ALA A 205 -11.47 14.91 9.94
N TRP A 206 -12.34 14.04 10.42
CA TRP A 206 -12.09 13.28 11.65
C TRP A 206 -11.25 12.02 11.38
N ALA A 207 -10.39 11.68 12.33
CA ALA A 207 -9.81 10.36 12.49
C ALA A 207 -10.50 9.69 13.68
N ILE A 208 -11.25 8.61 13.42
CA ILE A 208 -12.02 7.83 14.40
C ILE A 208 -11.46 6.42 14.55
#